data_AF-A0A7R9SDD1-F1
#
_entry.id   AF-A0A7R9SDD1-F1
#
_cell.length_a   1.000
_cell.length_b   1.000
_cell.length_c   1.000
_cell.angle_alpha   90.00
_cell.angle_beta   90.00
_cell.angle_gamma   90.00
#
_symmetry.space_group_name_H-M   'P 1'
#
loop_
_entity.id
_entity.type
_entity.pdbx_description
1 polymer ?
#
loop_
_entity_poly.entity_id
_entity_poly.type
_entity_poly.pdbx_seq_one_letter_code
_entity_poly.pdbx_strand_id
1 'polypeptide(L)'
;NIYHCDAIVNVGAFCGSVDYCCHCGEPCQGSTDRGCEHHCGWCGRDDCAVGVDGPFCQNCGRGVGSLDCLNHHIGVCGVSWICSSCFGRFKFGERDRREHVCGEHGCVSCGSFVLSDRLCSLQRRALKDPETKYVCFDFGTDQSSGVHKAGFCVARCMDG
;
A
#
# COMPACT_ATOMS: atom_id res chain seq x y z
N ASN A 1 -15.80 -11.95 -40.90
CA ASN A 1 -15.09 -12.19 -39.64
C ASN A 1 -14.31 -10.95 -39.30
N ILE A 2 -14.97 -9.99 -38.63
CA ILE A 2 -14.32 -8.75 -38.19
C ILE A 2 -13.94 -9.04 -36.75
N TYR A 3 -12.67 -9.34 -36.53
CA TYR A 3 -12.14 -9.57 -35.19
C TYR A 3 -12.40 -8.31 -34.34
N HIS A 4 -13.18 -8.47 -33.27
CA HIS A 4 -13.34 -7.43 -32.26
C HIS A 4 -12.07 -7.46 -31.41
N CYS A 5 -11.18 -6.52 -31.65
CA CYS A 5 -9.95 -6.38 -30.88
C CYS A 5 -10.19 -5.31 -29.81
N ASP A 6 -10.31 -5.71 -28.55
CA ASP A 6 -10.35 -4.76 -27.45
C ASP A 6 -8.93 -4.26 -27.17
N ALA A 7 -8.74 -2.94 -27.19
CA ALA A 7 -7.45 -2.34 -26.90
C ALA A 7 -7.16 -2.45 -25.40
N ILE A 8 -6.04 -3.10 -25.06
CA ILE A 8 -5.53 -3.08 -23.68
C ILE A 8 -4.91 -1.71 -23.43
N VAL A 9 -5.61 -0.87 -22.68
CA VAL A 9 -5.15 0.49 -22.32
C VAL A 9 -4.26 0.52 -21.08
N ASN A 10 -4.21 -0.57 -20.32
CA ASN A 10 -3.37 -0.71 -19.14
C ASN A 10 -2.85 -2.15 -19.05
N VAL A 11 -1.62 -2.35 -19.55
CA VAL A 11 -0.97 -3.67 -19.60
C VAL A 11 -0.66 -4.18 -18.19
N GLY A 12 -0.28 -3.30 -17.26
CA GLY A 12 -0.04 -3.68 -15.86
C GLY A 12 -1.27 -4.32 -15.22
N ALA A 13 -2.43 -3.67 -15.35
CA ALA A 13 -3.71 -4.19 -14.87
C ALA A 13 -4.12 -5.49 -15.56
N PHE A 14 -3.88 -5.62 -16.87
CA PHE A 14 -4.13 -6.85 -17.60
C PHE A 14 -3.26 -8.02 -17.08
N CYS A 15 -2.00 -7.74 -16.76
CA CYS A 15 -1.05 -8.72 -16.22
C CYS A 15 -1.19 -8.91 -14.69
N GLY A 16 -2.17 -8.28 -14.03
CA GLY A 16 -2.35 -8.39 -12.57
C GLY A 16 -1.18 -7.81 -11.76
N SER A 17 -0.49 -6.82 -12.32
CA SER A 17 0.71 -6.20 -11.77
C SER A 17 0.52 -4.70 -11.55
N VAL A 18 1.28 -4.13 -10.61
CA VAL A 18 1.23 -2.68 -10.34
C VAL A 18 1.85 -1.91 -11.49
N ASP A 19 2.87 -2.49 -12.14
CA ASP A 19 3.61 -1.85 -13.21
C ASP A 19 4.07 -2.89 -14.25
N TYR A 20 4.43 -2.45 -15.46
CA TYR A 20 4.82 -3.33 -16.57
C TYR A 20 5.96 -2.68 -17.36
N CYS A 21 7.08 -3.41 -17.52
CA CYS A 21 8.19 -2.91 -18.31
C CYS A 21 8.00 -3.24 -19.80
N CYS A 22 7.84 -2.21 -20.63
CA CYS A 22 7.70 -2.38 -22.08
C CYS A 22 8.97 -2.88 -22.78
N HIS A 23 10.14 -2.71 -22.16
CA HIS A 23 11.42 -3.21 -22.70
C HIS A 23 11.65 -4.68 -22.37
N CYS A 24 11.37 -5.10 -21.13
CA CYS A 24 11.51 -6.50 -20.72
C CYS A 24 10.32 -7.36 -21.14
N GLY A 25 9.15 -6.75 -21.36
CA GLY A 25 7.91 -7.47 -21.68
C GLY A 25 7.27 -8.16 -20.47
N GLU A 26 7.73 -7.85 -19.25
CA GLU A 26 7.38 -8.56 -18.01
C GLU A 26 6.66 -7.65 -17.00
N PRO A 27 5.72 -8.19 -16.20
CA PRO A 27 5.09 -7.47 -15.10
C PRO A 27 6.09 -7.20 -13.98
N CYS A 28 6.07 -5.98 -13.44
CA CYS A 28 6.88 -5.57 -12.30
C CYS A 28 6.02 -5.57 -11.02
N GLN A 29 6.56 -6.08 -9.91
CA GLN A 29 5.86 -6.08 -8.62
C GLN A 29 5.82 -4.71 -7.92
N GLY A 30 6.18 -3.63 -8.64
CA GLY A 30 6.04 -2.23 -8.24
C GLY A 30 7.17 -1.35 -8.78
N SER A 31 7.09 -0.04 -8.55
CA SER A 31 8.09 0.96 -8.97
C SER A 31 9.47 0.83 -8.29
N THR A 32 9.63 -0.20 -7.46
CA THR A 32 10.90 -0.54 -6.79
C THR A 32 11.36 -1.95 -7.09
N ASP A 33 10.74 -2.64 -8.06
CA ASP A 33 11.17 -3.95 -8.48
C ASP A 33 12.58 -3.83 -9.10
N ARG A 34 13.56 -4.43 -8.43
CA ARG A 34 15.00 -4.27 -8.76
C ARG A 34 15.44 -5.18 -9.89
N GLY A 35 14.54 -5.98 -10.44
CA GLY A 35 14.84 -6.97 -11.48
C GLY A 35 14.93 -6.41 -12.90
N CYS A 36 14.50 -5.17 -13.14
CA CYS A 36 14.52 -4.58 -14.48
C CYS A 36 15.85 -3.84 -14.76
N GLU A 37 16.62 -4.31 -15.74
CA GLU A 37 17.88 -3.66 -16.17
C GLU A 37 17.63 -2.32 -16.87
N HIS A 38 16.42 -2.10 -17.37
CA HIS A 38 16.02 -0.89 -18.10
C HIS A 38 15.28 0.11 -17.23
N HIS A 39 15.07 -0.16 -15.94
CA HIS A 39 14.35 0.75 -15.06
C HIS A 39 14.96 0.75 -13.67
N CYS A 40 15.30 1.93 -13.19
CA CYS A 40 15.91 2.05 -11.88
C CYS A 40 14.88 1.82 -10.77
N GLY A 41 14.98 0.70 -10.06
CA GLY A 41 14.14 0.39 -8.89
C GLY A 41 14.28 1.36 -7.69
N TRP A 42 15.10 2.40 -7.79
CA TRP A 42 15.22 3.44 -6.77
C TRP A 42 14.46 4.72 -7.11
N CYS A 43 14.62 5.23 -8.35
CA CYS A 43 14.07 6.51 -8.79
C CYS A 43 13.01 6.38 -9.90
N GLY A 44 12.83 5.19 -10.47
CA GLY A 44 11.87 4.92 -11.53
C GLY A 44 12.19 5.57 -12.88
N ARG A 45 13.47 5.82 -13.19
CA ARG A 45 13.91 6.29 -14.52
C ARG A 45 14.58 5.17 -15.30
N ASP A 46 14.43 5.22 -16.62
CA ASP A 46 15.00 4.21 -17.51
C ASP A 46 16.52 4.39 -17.70
N ASP A 47 16.99 5.64 -17.70
CA ASP A 47 18.40 6.00 -17.84
C ASP A 47 19.08 6.39 -16.49
N CYS A 48 18.84 5.70 -15.36
CA CYS A 48 19.65 5.94 -14.13
C CYS A 48 20.84 4.97 -14.11
N ALA A 49 22.07 5.51 -14.07
CA ALA A 49 23.25 4.73 -13.72
C ALA A 49 23.19 4.37 -12.23
N VAL A 50 22.94 3.09 -11.93
CA VAL A 50 22.91 2.56 -10.56
C VAL A 50 24.32 2.10 -10.18
N GLY A 51 24.83 2.59 -9.06
CA GLY A 51 26.07 2.13 -8.44
C GLY A 51 25.81 1.01 -7.42
N VAL A 52 26.87 0.30 -7.05
CA VAL A 52 26.82 -0.83 -6.11
C VAL A 52 26.56 -0.35 -4.67
N ASP A 53 27.13 0.82 -4.31
CA ASP A 53 27.00 1.45 -2.99
C ASP A 53 26.43 2.86 -3.14
N GLY A 54 25.10 2.95 -3.23
CA GLY A 54 24.44 4.24 -3.34
C GLY A 54 24.19 4.92 -1.98
N PRO A 55 24.09 6.27 -1.96
CA PRO A 55 23.97 7.03 -0.72
C PRO A 55 22.61 6.86 -0.04
N PHE A 56 22.50 7.30 1.22
CA PHE A 56 21.25 7.39 1.95
C PHE A 56 20.73 8.82 2.02
N CYS A 57 19.43 9.01 1.90
CA CYS A 57 18.79 10.29 2.17
C CYS A 57 18.80 10.58 3.67
N GLN A 58 19.49 11.64 4.09
CA GLN A 58 19.55 12.06 5.49
C GLN A 58 18.19 12.50 6.03
N ASN A 59 17.30 12.99 5.16
CA ASN A 59 15.95 13.32 5.57
C ASN A 59 15.18 12.05 5.86
N CYS A 60 14.90 11.17 4.90
CA CYS A 60 13.97 10.06 5.10
C CYS A 60 14.63 8.70 5.45
N GLY A 61 15.95 8.58 5.47
CA GLY A 61 16.65 7.31 5.70
C GLY A 61 16.59 6.32 4.53
N ARG A 62 16.01 6.71 3.37
CA ARG A 62 15.92 5.85 2.18
C ARG A 62 17.28 5.71 1.51
N GLY A 63 17.73 4.47 1.32
CA GLY A 63 18.85 4.17 0.41
C GLY A 63 18.44 4.45 -1.04
N VAL A 64 19.37 4.92 -1.86
CA VAL A 64 19.17 5.12 -3.31
C VAL A 64 20.34 4.53 -4.08
N GLY A 65 20.19 4.32 -5.39
CA GLY A 65 21.21 3.66 -6.21
C GLY A 65 22.40 4.51 -6.63
N SER A 66 22.31 5.84 -6.57
CA SER A 66 23.39 6.76 -6.98
C SER A 66 23.13 8.18 -6.47
N LEU A 67 24.11 9.07 -6.61
CA LEU A 67 23.95 10.49 -6.25
C LEU A 67 22.90 11.19 -7.13
N ASP A 68 22.81 10.84 -8.42
CA ASP A 68 21.78 11.35 -9.33
C ASP A 68 20.38 10.89 -8.90
N CYS A 69 20.26 9.61 -8.56
CA CYS A 69 19.06 9.05 -7.99
C CYS A 69 18.70 9.73 -6.63
N LEU A 70 19.68 10.19 -5.82
CA LEU A 70 19.45 11.00 -4.60
C LEU A 70 18.91 12.40 -4.92
N ASN A 71 19.53 13.11 -5.87
CA ASN A 71 19.12 14.46 -6.24
C ASN A 71 17.67 14.50 -6.72
N HIS A 72 17.28 13.51 -7.50
CA HIS A 72 15.88 13.36 -7.90
C HIS A 72 14.96 13.06 -6.71
N HIS A 73 15.40 12.17 -5.80
CA HIS A 73 14.62 11.83 -4.62
C HIS A 73 14.33 13.06 -3.74
N ILE A 74 15.26 14.02 -3.62
CA ILE A 74 15.06 15.22 -2.79
C ILE A 74 13.78 15.97 -3.19
N GLY A 75 13.45 16.04 -4.49
CA GLY A 75 12.24 16.71 -4.98
C GLY A 75 10.92 16.00 -4.62
N VAL A 76 10.97 14.71 -4.30
CA VAL A 76 9.80 13.88 -3.93
C VAL A 76 9.91 13.33 -2.49
N CYS A 77 10.85 13.86 -1.71
CA CYS A 77 11.09 13.44 -0.33
C CYS A 77 9.99 13.98 0.60
N GLY A 78 9.93 13.46 1.84
CA GLY A 78 9.06 14.01 2.88
C GLY A 78 7.69 13.32 3.05
N VAL A 79 7.42 12.26 2.29
CA VAL A 79 6.17 11.47 2.45
C VAL A 79 6.29 10.43 3.58
N SER A 80 7.42 9.73 3.61
CA SER A 80 7.71 8.72 4.64
C SER A 80 9.18 8.73 5.01
N TRP A 81 9.48 8.15 6.17
CA TRP A 81 10.82 7.95 6.69
C TRP A 81 11.03 6.48 7.08
N ILE A 82 12.28 6.05 7.09
CA ILE A 82 12.71 4.68 7.37
C ILE A 82 13.57 4.69 8.62
N CYS A 83 13.26 3.82 9.57
CA CYS A 83 14.08 3.64 10.77
C CYS A 83 15.38 2.92 10.42
N SER A 84 16.53 3.47 10.81
CA SER A 84 17.84 2.85 10.54
C SER A 84 18.08 1.54 11.30
N SER A 85 17.33 1.31 12.38
CA SER A 85 17.51 0.14 13.26
C SER A 85 16.60 -1.03 12.88
N CYS A 86 15.32 -0.77 12.59
CA CYS A 86 14.35 -1.81 12.25
C CYS A 86 13.93 -1.84 10.77
N PHE A 87 14.39 -0.88 9.96
CA PHE A 87 14.02 -0.70 8.55
C PHE A 87 12.51 -0.52 8.31
N GLY A 88 11.72 -0.29 9.36
CA GLY A 88 10.30 0.02 9.27
C GLY A 88 10.06 1.36 8.56
N ARG A 89 9.00 1.41 7.74
CA ARG A 89 8.59 2.61 6.99
C ARG A 89 7.40 3.28 7.67
N PHE A 90 7.53 4.57 7.96
CA PHE A 90 6.54 5.38 8.66
C PHE A 90 6.23 6.65 7.87
N LYS A 91 4.98 7.09 7.85
CA LYS A 91 4.64 8.37 7.22
C LYS A 91 5.01 9.54 8.12
N PHE A 92 5.47 10.63 7.52
CA PHE A 92 5.63 11.88 8.26
C PHE A 92 4.27 12.39 8.75
N GLY A 93 4.23 12.96 9.96
CA GLY A 93 3.02 13.46 10.59
C GLY A 93 2.17 12.39 11.30
N GLU A 94 2.18 11.14 10.83
CA GLU A 94 1.50 10.03 11.54
C GLU A 94 2.32 9.49 12.70
N ARG A 95 3.65 9.40 12.55
CA ARG A 95 4.56 8.93 13.61
C ARG A 95 5.81 9.78 13.71
N ASP A 96 6.06 10.32 14.91
CA ASP A 96 7.31 11.02 15.23
C ASP A 96 8.46 10.02 15.36
N ARG A 97 9.61 10.37 14.79
CA ARG A 97 10.84 9.58 14.83
C ARG A 97 11.41 9.41 16.22
N ARG A 98 11.27 10.42 17.08
CA ARG A 98 11.82 10.43 18.43
C ARG A 98 11.01 9.55 19.37
N GLU A 99 9.74 9.37 19.06
CA GLU A 99 8.83 8.54 19.85
C GLU A 99 8.77 7.10 19.36
N HIS A 100 9.23 6.84 18.13
CA HIS A 100 9.22 5.52 17.51
C HIS A 100 9.95 4.47 18.35
N VAL A 101 9.32 3.31 18.53
CA VAL A 101 9.94 2.13 19.11
C VAL A 101 10.02 1.02 18.06
N CYS A 102 11.21 0.45 17.86
CA CYS A 102 11.39 -0.63 16.90
C CYS A 102 10.49 -1.84 17.21
N GLY A 103 9.81 -2.34 16.17
CA GLY A 103 8.82 -3.42 16.29
C GLY A 103 7.37 -2.93 16.43
N GLU A 104 7.15 -1.63 16.62
CA GLU A 104 5.80 -1.09 16.64
C GLU A 104 5.14 -1.11 15.26
N HIS A 105 3.82 -1.29 15.26
CA HIS A 105 2.98 -1.19 14.07
C HIS A 105 1.69 -0.44 14.38
N GLY A 106 1.07 0.15 13.36
CA GLY A 106 -0.19 0.86 13.51
C GLY A 106 -1.37 -0.11 13.69
N CYS A 107 -2.12 0.04 14.77
CA CYS A 107 -3.35 -0.72 14.99
C CYS A 107 -4.41 -0.31 13.97
N VAL A 108 -4.91 -1.26 13.17
CA VAL A 108 -5.93 -0.99 12.13
C VAL A 108 -7.23 -0.42 12.72
N SER A 109 -7.57 -0.79 13.96
CA SER A 109 -8.81 -0.35 14.61
C SER A 109 -8.76 1.09 15.13
N CYS A 110 -7.66 1.49 15.78
CA CYS A 110 -7.57 2.77 16.49
C CYS A 110 -6.48 3.71 15.97
N GLY A 111 -5.65 3.28 15.03
CA GLY A 111 -4.53 4.05 14.49
C GLY A 111 -3.34 4.23 15.44
N SER A 112 -3.43 3.79 16.71
CA SER A 112 -2.33 3.89 17.66
C SER A 112 -1.20 2.92 17.32
N PHE A 113 0.04 3.34 17.52
CA PHE A 113 1.23 2.49 17.37
C PHE A 113 1.40 1.59 18.61
N VAL A 114 1.56 0.29 18.37
CA VAL A 114 1.58 -0.76 19.41
C VAL A 114 2.71 -1.75 19.14
N LEU A 115 3.32 -2.28 20.20
CA LEU A 115 4.42 -3.25 20.10
C LEU A 115 3.94 -4.71 20.04
N SER A 116 2.73 -4.97 20.52
CA SER A 116 2.12 -6.29 20.53
C SER A 116 0.69 -6.18 20.07
N ASP A 117 0.16 -7.29 19.57
CA ASP A 117 -1.25 -7.41 19.29
C ASP A 117 -2.04 -7.09 20.56
N ARG A 118 -3.00 -6.17 20.43
CA ARG A 118 -3.97 -5.86 21.47
C ARG A 118 -5.35 -6.10 20.92
N LEU A 119 -6.24 -6.56 21.80
CA LEU A 119 -7.67 -6.70 21.50
C LEU A 119 -8.28 -5.29 21.45
N CYS A 120 -8.06 -4.60 20.35
CA CYS A 120 -8.67 -3.31 20.08
C CYS A 120 -10.01 -3.57 19.40
N SER A 121 -11.08 -3.60 20.18
CA SER A 121 -12.45 -3.69 19.65
C SER A 121 -12.67 -2.55 18.66
N LEU A 122 -13.13 -2.86 17.45
CA LEU A 122 -13.56 -1.86 16.48
C LEU A 122 -14.61 -0.99 17.16
N GLN A 123 -14.31 0.30 17.34
CA GLN A 123 -15.30 1.23 17.86
C GLN A 123 -16.42 1.35 16.82
N ARG A 124 -17.67 1.40 17.30
CA ARG A 124 -18.83 1.61 16.44
C ARG A 124 -18.64 2.95 15.72
N ARG A 125 -18.40 2.91 14.40
CA ARG A 125 -18.37 4.12 13.59
C ARG A 125 -19.79 4.67 13.47
N ALA A 126 -19.94 5.99 13.50
CA ALA A 126 -21.19 6.62 13.13
C ALA A 126 -21.56 6.15 11.72
N LEU A 127 -22.83 5.77 11.53
CA LEU A 127 -23.33 5.45 10.20
C LEU A 127 -23.13 6.68 9.32
N LYS A 128 -22.69 6.46 8.07
CA LYS A 128 -22.77 7.51 7.07
C LYS A 128 -24.25 7.88 6.91
N ASP A 129 -24.53 9.15 6.65
CA ASP A 129 -25.89 9.55 6.30
C ASP A 129 -26.39 8.65 5.16
N PRO A 130 -27.62 8.12 5.25
CA PRO A 130 -28.13 7.19 4.26
C PRO A 130 -28.26 7.94 2.93
N GLU A 131 -27.30 7.76 2.02
CA GLU A 131 -27.60 7.94 0.61
C GLU A 131 -28.61 6.85 0.25
N THR A 132 -29.68 7.22 -0.43
CA THR A 132 -30.89 6.42 -0.74
C THR A 132 -30.62 5.15 -1.57
N LYS A 133 -29.37 4.70 -1.70
CA LYS A 133 -28.88 3.63 -2.57
C LYS A 133 -28.29 2.43 -1.84
N TYR A 134 -28.21 2.45 -0.51
CA TYR A 134 -27.56 1.36 0.23
C TYR A 134 -28.52 0.23 0.61
N VAL A 135 -28.10 -0.99 0.30
CA VAL A 135 -28.65 -2.22 0.87
C VAL A 135 -28.02 -2.41 2.25
N CYS A 136 -28.82 -2.40 3.31
CA CYS A 136 -28.34 -2.78 4.64
C CYS A 136 -28.12 -4.29 4.69
N PHE A 137 -26.98 -4.72 5.22
CA PHE A 137 -26.68 -6.12 5.53
C PHE A 137 -26.41 -6.25 7.02
N ASP A 138 -27.05 -7.22 7.66
CA ASP A 138 -26.72 -7.64 9.03
C ASP A 138 -26.25 -9.10 8.98
N PHE A 139 -25.13 -9.39 9.63
CA PHE A 139 -24.68 -10.76 9.81
C PHE A 139 -25.12 -11.20 11.20
N GLY A 140 -26.22 -11.96 11.27
CA GLY A 140 -26.46 -12.80 12.43
C GLY A 140 -25.36 -13.86 12.48
N THR A 141 -24.33 -13.64 13.29
CA THR A 141 -23.23 -14.60 13.48
C THR A 141 -23.48 -15.41 14.74
N ASP A 142 -23.73 -16.71 14.58
CA ASP A 142 -23.70 -17.66 15.69
C ASP A 142 -22.23 -18.07 15.93
N GLN A 143 -21.74 -17.83 17.15
CA GLN A 143 -20.39 -18.19 17.59
C GLN A 143 -20.38 -19.31 18.63
N SER A 144 -21.52 -19.91 18.95
CA SER A 144 -21.65 -20.94 20.00
C SER A 144 -20.80 -22.19 19.75
N SER A 145 -20.45 -22.47 18.50
CA SER A 145 -19.67 -23.65 18.09
C SER A 145 -18.20 -23.38 17.76
N GLY A 146 -17.74 -22.12 17.84
CA GLY A 146 -16.37 -21.74 17.46
C GLY A 146 -16.09 -21.74 15.94
N VAL A 147 -17.07 -22.11 15.11
CA VAL A 147 -17.00 -22.04 13.64
C VAL A 147 -17.90 -20.91 13.16
N HIS A 148 -17.34 -19.97 12.40
CA HIS A 148 -18.09 -18.84 11.87
C HIS A 148 -19.08 -19.31 10.79
N LYS A 149 -20.38 -19.28 11.09
CA LYS A 149 -21.46 -19.59 10.15
C LYS A 149 -22.34 -18.35 9.96
N ALA A 150 -22.45 -17.86 8.73
CA ALA A 150 -23.37 -16.77 8.39
C ALA A 150 -24.81 -17.31 8.37
N GLY A 151 -25.68 -16.80 9.26
CA GLY A 151 -27.02 -17.36 9.50
C GLY A 151 -28.05 -17.04 8.40
N PHE A 152 -28.09 -15.81 7.89
CA PHE A 152 -28.92 -15.41 6.74
C PHE A 152 -28.55 -13.99 6.28
N CYS A 153 -28.93 -13.64 5.06
CA CYS A 153 -28.74 -12.31 4.47
C CYS A 153 -30.12 -11.70 4.18
N VAL A 154 -30.43 -10.53 4.76
CA VAL A 154 -31.63 -9.75 4.41
C VAL A 154 -31.19 -8.50 3.69
N ALA A 155 -31.56 -8.36 2.42
CA ALA A 155 -31.47 -7.12 1.68
C ALA A 155 -32.86 -6.46 1.69
N ARG A 156 -32.95 -5.23 2.22
CA ARG A 156 -34.16 -4.40 2.10
C ARG A 156 -33.85 -3.22 1.17
N CYS A 157 -34.50 -3.18 0.01
CA CYS A 157 -34.59 -1.96 -0.79
C CYS A 157 -35.60 -1.02 -0.12
N MET A 158 -35.21 0.22 0.13
CA MET A 158 -36.12 1.27 0.59
C MET A 158 -36.62 2.01 -0.64
N ASP A 159 -37.60 1.42 -1.34
CA ASP A 159 -38.43 2.19 -2.27
C ASP A 159 -39.49 2.91 -1.42
N GLY A 160 -39.60 4.23 -1.59
CA GLY A 160 -40.35 5.15 -0.72
C GLY A 160 -41.83 4.85 -0.57
#